data_AF-A0A350ZZI6-F1
#
_entry.id   AF-A0A350ZZI6-F1
#
_cell.length_a   1.000
_cell.length_b   1.000
_cell.length_c   1.000
_cell.angle_alpha   90.00
_cell.angle_beta   90.00
_cell.angle_gamma   90.00
#
_symmetry.space_group_name_H-M   'P 1'
#
loop_
_entity.id
_entity.type
_entity.pdbx_description
1 polymer ?
#
loop_
_entity_poly.entity_id
_entity_poly.type
_entity_poly.pdbx_seq_one_letter_code
_entity_poly.pdbx_strand_id
1 'polypeptide(L)'
;RLSVVHFWALIFTYMWAGPHHLHYTALPDWTQSVGMVFSLILLAPSWGGMINGVLTLSGAWHKLRTDPILKFLITSLSFYGMST
;
A
#
# COMPACT_ATOMS: atom_id res chain seq x y z
N ARG A 1 12.16 11.19 3.61
CA ARG A 1 10.93 12.00 3.37
C ARG A 1 9.73 11.12 3.05
N LEU A 2 9.88 10.11 2.17
CA LEU A 2 8.80 9.16 1.83
C LEU A 2 8.16 8.50 3.06
N SER A 3 8.94 8.11 4.08
CA SER A 3 8.42 7.55 5.34
C SER A 3 7.32 8.39 5.99
N VAL A 4 7.51 9.71 6.06
CA VAL A 4 6.55 10.65 6.67
C VAL A 4 5.30 10.75 5.80
N VAL A 5 5.48 10.91 4.49
CA VAL A 5 4.38 11.06 3.55
C VAL A 5 3.53 9.80 3.50
N HIS A 6 4.15 8.63 3.30
CA HIS A 6 3.41 7.38 3.18
C HIS A 6 2.74 7.00 4.50
N PHE A 7 3.33 7.31 5.65
CA PHE A 7 2.71 7.06 6.96
C PHE A 7 1.44 7.89 7.16
N TRP A 8 1.54 9.22 7.05
CA TRP A 8 0.41 10.11 7.34
C TRP A 8 -0.69 10.02 6.29
N ALA A 9 -0.32 9.89 5.01
CA ALA A 9 -1.31 9.68 3.96
C ALA A 9 -2.04 8.35 4.15
N LEU A 10 -1.33 7.24 4.44
CA LEU A 10 -1.96 5.93 4.64
C LEU A 10 -2.94 5.95 5.82
N ILE A 11 -2.51 6.40 7.00
CA ILE A 11 -3.36 6.35 8.20
C ILE A 11 -4.62 7.22 8.07
N PHE A 12 -4.51 8.33 7.32
CA PHE A 12 -5.66 9.20 7.03
C PHE A 12 -6.59 8.58 5.99
N THR A 13 -6.06 8.14 4.84
CA THR A 13 -6.90 7.71 3.71
C THR A 13 -7.55 6.35 3.94
N TYR A 14 -6.88 5.43 4.65
CA TYR A 14 -7.37 4.06 4.84
C TYR A 14 -8.71 4.02 5.59
N MET A 15 -8.93 4.95 6.53
CA MET A 15 -10.18 5.05 7.29
C MET A 15 -11.41 5.23 6.41
N TRP A 16 -11.25 5.78 5.20
CA TRP A 16 -12.34 6.07 4.26
C TRP A 16 -12.63 4.93 3.29
N ALA A 17 -11.77 3.90 3.20
CA ALA A 17 -11.91 2.84 2.21
C ALA A 17 -13.12 1.91 2.46
N GLY A 18 -13.68 1.89 3.67
CA GLY A 18 -14.74 0.96 4.07
C GLY A 18 -15.91 0.80 3.07
N PRO A 19 -16.52 1.87 2.54
CA PRO A 19 -17.63 1.78 1.61
C PRO A 19 -17.32 1.07 0.27
N HIS A 20 -16.05 0.81 -0.06
CA HIS A 20 -15.70 0.05 -1.27
C HIS A 20 -16.19 -1.41 -1.26
N HIS A 21 -16.56 -1.94 -0.10
CA HIS A 21 -17.16 -3.25 0.06
C HIS A 21 -18.67 -3.24 -0.24
N LEU A 22 -19.26 -2.04 -0.35
CA LEU A 22 -20.70 -1.80 -0.38
C LEU A 22 -21.14 -1.12 -1.69
N HIS A 23 -20.38 -1.33 -2.77
CA HIS A 23 -20.74 -0.83 -4.09
C HIS A 23 -22.05 -1.43 -4.60
N TYR A 24 -22.93 -0.57 -5.12
CA TYR A 24 -24.25 -0.92 -5.65
C TYR A 24 -25.16 -1.61 -4.61
N THR A 25 -25.03 -1.22 -3.34
CA THR A 25 -25.90 -1.67 -2.25
C THR A 25 -26.91 -0.58 -1.87
N ALA A 26 -27.70 -0.81 -0.81
CA ALA A 26 -28.61 0.20 -0.26
C ALA A 26 -27.89 1.39 0.42
N LEU A 27 -26.55 1.38 0.49
CA LEU A 27 -25.76 2.46 1.05
C LEU A 27 -25.86 3.73 0.18
N PRO A 28 -25.99 4.95 0.74
CA PRO A 28 -26.10 6.17 -0.07
C PRO A 28 -24.95 6.37 -1.07
N ASP A 29 -25.26 6.73 -2.31
CA ASP A 29 -24.28 6.83 -3.41
C ASP A 29 -23.07 7.72 -3.09
N TRP A 30 -23.28 8.81 -2.34
CA TRP A 30 -22.18 9.71 -1.96
C TRP A 30 -21.15 9.01 -1.06
N THR A 31 -21.59 8.13 -0.15
CA THR A 31 -20.66 7.37 0.71
C THR A 31 -19.90 6.32 -0.07
N GLN A 32 -20.55 5.65 -1.03
CA GLN A 32 -19.89 4.71 -1.93
C GLN A 32 -18.84 5.44 -2.77
N SER A 33 -19.18 6.62 -3.28
CA SER A 33 -18.26 7.45 -4.08
C SER A 33 -17.06 7.92 -3.28
N VAL A 34 -17.26 8.33 -2.02
CA VAL A 34 -16.15 8.66 -1.10
C VAL A 34 -15.25 7.45 -0.89
N GLY A 35 -15.82 6.28 -0.61
CA GLY A 35 -15.05 5.03 -0.47
C GLY A 35 -14.23 4.70 -1.70
N MET A 36 -14.84 4.77 -2.90
CA MET A 36 -14.14 4.53 -4.17
C MET A 36 -12.96 5.49 -4.36
N VAL A 37 -13.20 6.80 -4.21
CA VAL A 37 -12.17 7.82 -4.45
C VAL A 37 -11.01 7.66 -3.47
N PHE A 38 -11.28 7.46 -2.18
CA PHE A 38 -10.21 7.27 -1.21
C PHE A 38 -9.48 5.95 -1.37
N SER A 39 -10.15 4.86 -1.80
CA SER A 39 -9.48 3.60 -2.14
C SER A 39 -8.53 3.76 -3.34
N LEU A 40 -8.91 4.55 -4.36
CA LEU A 40 -8.00 4.86 -5.47
C LEU A 40 -6.81 5.71 -5.02
N ILE A 41 -7.04 6.71 -4.16
CA ILE A 41 -5.96 7.53 -3.58
C ILE A 41 -5.03 6.67 -2.71
N LEU A 42 -5.58 5.68 -2.00
CA LEU A 42 -4.85 4.79 -1.08
C LEU A 42 -3.73 4.00 -1.77
N LEU A 43 -3.81 3.78 -3.09
CA LEU A 43 -2.75 3.12 -3.86
C LEU A 43 -1.39 3.79 -3.65
N ALA A 44 -1.32 5.12 -3.75
CA ALA A 44 -0.08 5.88 -3.69
C ALA A 44 0.66 5.78 -2.34
N PRO A 45 0.03 6.05 -1.17
CA PRO A 45 0.71 5.88 0.11
C PRO A 45 1.02 4.43 0.44
N SER A 46 0.17 3.48 0.05
CA SER A 46 0.45 2.05 0.26
C SER A 46 1.69 1.61 -0.52
N TRP A 47 1.79 1.93 -1.83
CA TRP A 47 2.99 1.68 -2.62
C TRP A 47 4.20 2.47 -2.11
N GLY A 48 4.00 3.64 -1.50
CA GLY A 48 5.05 4.38 -0.81
C GLY A 48 5.78 3.54 0.24
N GLY A 49 5.06 2.68 0.98
CA GLY A 49 5.67 1.71 1.92
C GLY A 49 6.50 0.64 1.21
N MET A 50 5.95 0.02 0.16
CA MET A 50 6.67 -0.98 -0.66
C MET A 50 7.95 -0.40 -1.25
N ILE A 51 7.85 0.75 -1.93
CA ILE A 51 8.97 1.43 -2.59
C ILE A 51 10.05 1.78 -1.58
N ASN A 52 9.67 2.30 -0.41
CA ASN A 52 10.63 2.62 0.66
C ASN A 52 11.38 1.36 1.13
N GLY A 53 10.66 0.24 1.34
CA GLY A 53 11.26 -1.03 1.73
C GLY A 53 12.16 -1.64 0.65
N VAL A 54 11.72 -1.65 -0.61
CA VAL A 54 12.48 -2.19 -1.74
C VAL A 54 13.72 -1.34 -2.04
N LEU A 55 13.58 -0.02 -2.09
CA LEU A 55 14.70 0.88 -2.37
C LEU A 55 15.74 0.89 -1.24
N THR A 56 15.36 0.51 -0.01
CA THR A 56 16.34 0.28 1.08
C THR A 56 17.36 -0.81 0.71
N LEU A 57 17.00 -1.75 -0.18
CA LEU A 57 17.92 -2.78 -0.67
C LEU A 57 18.80 -2.34 -1.86
N SER A 58 18.66 -1.11 -2.34
CA SER A 58 19.44 -0.61 -3.48
C SER A 58 20.95 -0.74 -3.23
N GLY A 59 21.67 -1.36 -4.18
CA GLY A 59 23.10 -1.68 -4.04
C GLY A 59 23.41 -3.01 -3.32
N ALA A 60 22.44 -3.58 -2.60
CA ALA A 60 22.60 -4.83 -1.85
C ALA A 60 21.81 -6.02 -2.43
N TRP A 61 21.26 -5.88 -3.65
CA TRP A 61 20.52 -6.94 -4.36
C TRP A 61 21.27 -8.27 -4.50
N HIS A 62 22.60 -8.25 -4.54
CA HIS A 62 23.42 -9.46 -4.58
C HIS A 62 23.19 -10.37 -3.35
N LYS A 63 22.83 -9.79 -2.20
CA LYS A 63 22.51 -10.53 -0.97
C LYS A 63 21.27 -11.40 -1.11
N LEU A 64 20.36 -11.10 -2.05
CA LEU A 64 19.23 -11.98 -2.34
C LEU A 64 19.66 -13.36 -2.84
N ARG A 65 20.90 -13.56 -3.31
CA ARG A 65 21.34 -14.90 -3.71
C ARG A 65 21.66 -15.79 -2.50
N THR A 66 22.15 -15.19 -1.42
CA THR A 66 22.75 -15.89 -0.27
C THR A 66 21.92 -15.79 1.00
N ASP A 67 21.15 -14.72 1.19
CA ASP A 67 20.35 -14.48 2.39
C ASP A 67 18.87 -14.82 2.14
N PRO A 68 18.36 -15.94 2.67
CA PRO A 68 16.97 -16.32 2.51
C PRO A 68 16.00 -15.43 3.30
N ILE A 69 16.40 -14.84 4.43
CA ILE A 69 15.55 -13.93 5.20
C ILE A 69 15.24 -12.70 4.34
N LEU A 70 16.25 -12.18 3.67
CA LEU A 70 16.08 -11.05 2.78
C LEU A 70 15.19 -11.39 1.55
N LYS A 71 15.26 -12.62 1.04
CA LYS A 71 14.31 -13.10 0.01
C LYS A 71 12.87 -13.03 0.52
N PHE A 72 12.62 -13.51 1.74
CA PHE A 72 11.28 -13.47 2.34
C PHE A 72 10.78 -12.02 2.49
N LEU A 73 11.62 -11.11 2.98
CA LEU A 73 11.27 -9.70 3.14
C LEU A 73 10.91 -9.03 1.80
N ILE A 74 11.73 -9.22 0.76
CA ILE A 74 11.44 -8.63 -0.56
C ILE A 74 10.19 -9.26 -1.18
N THR A 75 10.03 -10.58 -1.08
CA THR A 75 8.84 -11.27 -1.58
C THR A 75 7.58 -10.76 -0.88
N SER A 76 7.64 -10.58 0.44
CA SER A 76 6.56 -10.01 1.24
C SER A 76 6.19 -8.60 0.76
N LEU A 77 7.16 -7.72 0.53
CA LEU A 77 6.92 -6.37 0.01
C LEU A 77 6.30 -6.39 -1.40
N SER A 78 6.74 -7.31 -2.28
CA SER A 78 6.17 -7.48 -3.61
C SER A 78 4.70 -7.89 -3.56
N PHE A 79 4.34 -8.87 -2.73
CA PHE A 79 2.95 -9.29 -2.57
C PHE A 79 2.10 -8.21 -1.90
N TYR A 80 2.64 -7.48 -0.94
CA TYR A 80 1.97 -6.33 -0.33
C TYR A 80 1.60 -5.28 -1.39
N GLY A 81 2.55 -4.88 -2.25
CA GLY A 81 2.28 -3.93 -3.33
C GLY A 81 1.34 -4.47 -4.41
N MET A 82 1.38 -5.76 -4.71
CA MET A 82 0.46 -6.42 -5.65
C MET A 82 -0.99 -6.44 -5.13
N SER A 83 -1.17 -6.58 -3.82
CA SER A 83 -2.50 -6.67 -3.18
C SER A 83 -3.14 -5.31 -2.86
N THR A 84 -2.38 -4.23 -3.03
CA THR A 84 -2.85 -2.85 -2.87
C THR A 84 -3.49 -2.39 -4.16
#